data_AF-A0A810E4A6-F1
#
_entry.id   AF-A0A810E4A6-F1
#
_cell.length_a   1.000
_cell.length_b   1.000
_cell.length_c   1.000
_cell.angle_alpha   90.00
_cell.angle_beta   90.00
_cell.angle_gamma   90.00
#
_symmetry.space_group_name_H-M   'P 1'
#
loop_
_entity.id
_entity.type
_entity.pdbx_description
1 polymer ?
#
loop_
_entity_poly.entity_id
_entity_poly.type
_entity_poly.pdbx_seq_one_letter_code
_entity_poly.pdbx_strand_id
1 'polypeptide(L)'
;MGKIDSSFYDDEDLINIPKELLFRIFDVCDGSLLNEFEICNGILFFDKLLYCSSQVIGFRVYDISNGKLLFKDKIFYPKVYHSKSKEFLEITDNEITICKFFEEEWNFS
;
A
#
# COMPACT_ATOMS: atom_id res chain seq x y z
N MET A 1 3.27 25.77 13.64
CA MET A 1 3.20 24.35 13.22
C MET A 1 3.08 23.51 14.48
N GLY A 2 1.95 22.83 14.68
CA GLY A 2 1.75 21.96 15.84
C GLY A 2 2.53 20.66 15.65
N LYS A 3 3.35 20.28 16.62
CA LYS A 3 3.90 18.92 16.71
C LYS A 3 2.84 18.04 17.35
N ILE A 4 2.51 16.93 16.69
CA ILE A 4 1.65 15.90 17.29
C ILE A 4 2.45 15.25 18.41
N ASP A 5 1.91 15.32 19.62
CA ASP A 5 2.48 14.71 20.81
C ASP A 5 1.93 13.29 20.95
N SER A 6 2.81 12.30 20.79
CA SER A 6 2.47 10.88 20.82
C SER A 6 2.08 10.38 22.22
N SER A 7 2.17 11.22 23.26
CA SER A 7 1.77 10.88 24.63
C SER A 7 0.26 10.96 24.90
N PHE A 8 -0.54 11.37 23.92
CA PHE A 8 -2.00 11.46 24.02
C PHE A 8 -2.78 10.23 23.54
N TYR A 9 -2.08 9.20 23.04
CA TYR A 9 -2.72 7.98 22.55
C TYR A 9 -2.51 6.86 23.57
N ASP A 10 -3.59 6.44 24.24
CA ASP A 10 -3.59 5.21 25.03
C ASP A 10 -3.73 3.99 24.10
N ASP A 11 -3.35 2.79 24.56
CA ASP A 11 -3.40 1.56 23.76
C ASP A 11 -4.80 1.24 23.17
N GLU A 12 -5.86 1.90 23.67
CA GLU A 12 -7.23 1.83 23.12
C GLU A 12 -7.46 2.71 21.88
N ASP A 13 -6.62 3.73 21.62
CA ASP A 13 -6.65 4.52 20.38
C ASP A 13 -6.01 3.78 19.19
N LEU A 14 -5.28 2.70 19.44
CA LEU A 14 -4.79 1.77 18.42
C LEU A 14 -5.92 0.95 17.77
N ILE A 15 -7.16 1.05 18.27
CA ILE A 15 -8.36 0.35 17.77
C ILE A 15 -8.94 1.02 16.50
N ASN A 16 -8.44 2.17 16.07
CA ASN A 16 -8.79 2.76 14.77
C ASN A 16 -7.81 2.35 13.65
N ILE A 17 -7.61 1.04 13.47
CA ILE A 17 -7.13 0.55 12.17
C ILE A 17 -8.22 0.96 11.17
N PRO A 18 -7.93 1.79 10.15
CA PRO A 18 -8.95 2.23 9.21
C PRO A 18 -9.64 1.00 8.64
N LYS A 19 -10.97 0.95 8.76
CA LYS A 19 -11.83 -0.13 8.25
C LYS A 19 -11.28 -0.60 6.92
N GLU A 20 -11.03 -1.91 6.83
CA GLU A 20 -10.57 -2.54 5.61
C GLU A 20 -11.50 -2.13 4.47
N LEU A 21 -10.91 -1.53 3.43
CA LEU A 21 -11.60 -1.07 2.25
C LEU A 21 -11.64 -2.20 1.24
N LEU A 22 -12.74 -2.31 0.50
CA LEU A 22 -12.85 -3.30 -0.56
C LEU A 22 -12.19 -2.77 -1.84
N PHE A 23 -11.20 -3.50 -2.34
CA PHE A 23 -10.68 -3.34 -3.68
C PHE A 23 -11.40 -4.29 -4.62
N ARG A 24 -11.86 -3.78 -5.76
CA ARG A 24 -12.62 -4.54 -6.75
C ARG A 24 -12.01 -4.41 -8.12
N ILE A 25 -12.00 -5.52 -8.85
CA ILE A 25 -11.54 -5.58 -10.23
C ILE A 25 -12.74 -5.95 -11.08
N PHE A 26 -13.02 -5.11 -12.08
CA PHE A 26 -14.10 -5.33 -13.02
C PHE A 26 -13.54 -5.54 -14.42
N ASP A 27 -14.16 -6.44 -15.19
CA ASP A 27 -13.96 -6.49 -16.63
C ASP A 27 -14.60 -5.25 -17.26
N VAL A 28 -13.82 -4.50 -18.04
CA VAL A 28 -14.28 -3.25 -18.66
C VAL A 28 -15.20 -3.48 -19.87
N CYS A 29 -15.19 -4.68 -20.46
CA CYS A 29 -15.99 -5.03 -21.62
C CYS A 29 -17.45 -5.32 -21.25
N ASP A 30 -17.69 -6.02 -20.14
CA ASP A 30 -19.03 -6.47 -19.72
C ASP A 30 -19.45 -6.02 -18.32
N GLY A 31 -18.55 -5.40 -17.55
CA GLY A 31 -18.81 -4.93 -16.19
C GLY A 31 -18.86 -6.04 -15.13
N SER A 32 -18.47 -7.26 -15.48
CA SER A 32 -18.44 -8.37 -14.53
C SER A 32 -17.39 -8.15 -13.43
N LEU A 33 -17.71 -8.56 -12.21
CA LEU A 33 -16.76 -8.55 -11.10
C LEU A 33 -15.80 -9.74 -11.26
N LEU A 34 -14.52 -9.46 -11.48
CA LEU A 34 -13.48 -10.48 -11.62
C LEU A 34 -12.87 -10.87 -10.27
N ASN A 35 -12.69 -9.90 -9.37
CA ASN A 35 -12.15 -10.14 -8.04
C ASN A 35 -12.56 -9.07 -7.04
N GLU A 36 -12.61 -9.44 -5.77
CA GLU A 36 -12.85 -8.54 -4.65
C GLU A 36 -12.06 -9.02 -3.41
N PHE A 37 -11.33 -8.10 -2.79
CA PHE A 37 -10.62 -8.38 -1.54
C PHE A 37 -10.39 -7.12 -0.71
N GLU A 38 -10.10 -7.34 0.57
CA GLU A 38 -9.88 -6.29 1.55
C GLU A 38 -8.45 -5.75 1.48
N ILE A 39 -8.32 -4.43 1.50
CA ILE A 39 -7.07 -3.69 1.53
C ILE A 39 -7.13 -2.59 2.59
N CYS A 40 -5.97 -2.09 2.98
CA CYS A 40 -5.93 -0.90 3.80
C CYS A 40 -6.09 0.38 2.98
N ASN A 41 -6.54 1.44 3.64
CA ASN A 41 -6.70 2.75 3.02
C ASN A 41 -5.34 3.42 2.75
N GLY A 42 -5.17 3.94 1.54
CA GLY A 42 -3.95 4.63 1.13
C GLY A 42 -3.93 4.97 -0.36
N ILE A 43 -2.79 5.51 -0.81
CA ILE A 43 -2.47 5.70 -2.22
C ILE A 43 -2.22 4.32 -2.83
N LEU A 44 -2.90 4.04 -3.95
CA LEU A 44 -2.76 2.78 -4.66
C LEU A 44 -1.86 2.93 -5.88
N PHE A 45 -0.96 1.98 -6.05
CA PHE A 45 -0.21 1.77 -7.29
C PHE A 45 -0.49 0.35 -7.79
N PHE A 46 -0.56 0.20 -9.11
CA PHE A 46 -0.94 -1.05 -9.74
C PHE A 46 0.06 -1.46 -10.83
N ASP A 47 0.44 -2.74 -10.81
CA ASP A 47 1.23 -3.42 -11.85
C ASP A 47 0.88 -4.93 -11.80
N LYS A 48 1.86 -5.84 -11.77
CA LYS A 48 1.63 -7.26 -11.43
C LYS A 48 1.03 -7.47 -10.04
N LEU A 49 1.29 -6.53 -9.14
CA LEU A 49 0.81 -6.53 -7.75
C LEU A 49 0.03 -5.25 -7.47
N LEU A 50 -0.71 -5.29 -6.37
CA LEU A 50 -1.34 -4.09 -5.83
C LEU A 50 -0.49 -3.56 -4.68
N TYR A 51 -0.03 -2.32 -4.80
CA TYR A 51 0.74 -1.62 -3.79
C TYR A 51 -0.15 -0.58 -3.10
N CYS A 52 -0.14 -0.52 -1.78
CA CYS A 52 -0.87 0.46 -0.99
C CYS A 52 0.09 1.20 -0.06
N SER A 53 0.07 2.52 -0.09
CA SER A 53 0.91 3.37 0.75
C SER A 53 0.11 4.40 1.53
N SER A 54 0.34 4.50 2.83
CA SER A 54 -0.22 5.57 3.66
C SER A 54 0.64 5.81 4.89
N GLN A 55 0.66 7.05 5.38
CA GLN A 55 1.41 7.41 6.59
C GLN A 55 0.93 6.67 7.86
N VAL A 56 -0.30 6.16 7.86
CA VAL A 56 -0.88 5.45 9.02
C VAL A 56 -0.45 3.97 9.05
N ILE A 57 -0.39 3.33 7.88
CA ILE A 57 -0.18 1.88 7.76
C ILE A 57 1.20 1.51 7.19
N GLY A 58 1.93 2.50 6.66
CA GLY A 58 3.13 2.35 5.84
C GLY A 58 2.85 1.87 4.42
N PHE A 59 3.74 1.04 3.89
CA PHE A 59 3.68 0.41 2.58
C PHE A 59 3.28 -1.05 2.68
N ARG A 60 2.32 -1.47 1.87
CA ARG A 60 1.83 -2.85 1.79
C ARG A 60 1.76 -3.30 0.35
N VAL A 61 2.02 -4.58 0.13
CA VAL A 61 1.96 -5.21 -1.19
C VAL A 61 1.02 -6.40 -1.11
N TYR A 62 0.09 -6.48 -2.05
CA TYR A 62 -0.93 -7.51 -2.12
C TYR A 62 -0.81 -8.25 -3.46
N ASP A 63 -1.03 -9.56 -3.40
CA ASP A 63 -1.29 -10.37 -4.57
C ASP A 63 -2.69 -10.04 -5.11
N ILE A 64 -2.77 -9.62 -6.38
CA ILE A 64 -4.04 -9.20 -6.97
C ILE A 64 -4.95 -10.37 -7.34
N SER A 65 -4.41 -11.59 -7.45
CA SER A 65 -5.19 -12.78 -7.79
C SER A 65 -6.09 -13.24 -6.64
N ASN A 66 -5.67 -13.02 -5.40
CA ASN A 66 -6.31 -13.59 -4.20
C ASN A 66 -6.39 -12.62 -3.02
N GLY A 67 -5.85 -11.41 -3.15
CA GLY A 67 -5.84 -10.40 -2.09
C GLY A 67 -4.85 -10.65 -0.95
N LYS A 68 -3.99 -11.68 -1.05
CA LYS A 68 -3.05 -12.04 0.02
C LYS A 68 -2.04 -10.92 0.23
N LEU A 69 -1.88 -10.47 1.48
CA LEU A 69 -0.81 -9.58 1.87
C LEU A 69 0.54 -10.30 1.73
N LEU A 70 1.38 -9.78 0.83
CA LEU A 70 2.70 -10.31 0.51
C LEU A 70 3.79 -9.64 1.34
N PHE A 71 3.75 -8.32 1.43
CA PHE A 71 4.76 -7.52 2.13
C PHE A 71 4.13 -6.37 2.92
N LYS A 72 4.75 -6.00 4.03
CA LYS A 72 4.40 -4.80 4.81
C LYS A 72 5.65 -4.15 5.40
N ASP A 73 5.70 -2.84 5.31
CA ASP A 73 6.70 -1.99 5.95
C ASP A 73 5.96 -0.78 6.55
N LYS A 74 6.14 -0.52 7.84
CA LYS A 74 5.45 0.58 8.53
C LYS A 74 6.14 1.94 8.38
N ILE A 75 7.43 1.96 8.02
CA ILE A 75 8.25 3.18 8.01
C ILE A 75 8.40 3.80 6.63
N PHE A 76 8.12 3.03 5.58
CA PHE A 76 8.19 3.48 4.19
C PHE A 76 6.81 3.88 3.67
N TYR A 77 6.67 5.09 3.10
CA TYR A 77 5.41 5.60 2.54
C TYR A 77 5.62 6.31 1.18
N PRO A 78 5.91 5.56 0.11
CA PRO A 78 6.15 6.14 -1.20
C PRO A 78 4.93 6.87 -1.76
N LYS A 79 5.18 8.02 -2.41
CA LYS A 79 4.17 8.85 -3.05
C LYS A 79 4.09 8.65 -4.56
N VAL A 80 5.13 8.08 -5.16
CA VAL A 80 5.23 7.85 -6.60
C VAL A 80 5.76 6.45 -6.86
N TYR A 81 5.22 5.81 -7.90
CA TYR A 81 5.68 4.53 -8.43
C TYR A 81 5.95 4.64 -9.93
N HIS A 82 7.08 4.11 -10.39
CA HIS A 82 7.42 4.01 -11.79
C HIS A 82 7.49 2.54 -12.22
N SER A 83 6.49 2.11 -13.01
CA SER A 83 6.27 0.70 -13.39
C SER A 83 7.41 0.08 -14.22
N LYS A 84 8.09 0.86 -15.08
CA LYS A 84 9.16 0.31 -15.93
C LYS A 84 10.46 0.03 -15.16
N SER A 85 10.84 0.93 -14.24
CA SER A 85 12.04 0.74 -13.41
C SER A 85 11.75 0.00 -12.10
N LYS A 86 10.46 -0.19 -11.78
CA LYS A 86 9.98 -0.80 -10.53
C LYS A 86 10.47 -0.03 -9.31
N GLU A 87 10.48 1.29 -9.41
CA GLU A 87 10.99 2.19 -8.37
C GLU A 87 9.86 2.94 -7.67
N PHE A 88 9.99 3.04 -6.36
CA PHE A 88 9.14 3.78 -5.47
C PHE A 88 9.90 4.98 -4.94
N LEU A 89 9.27 6.14 -4.97
CA LEU A 89 9.85 7.38 -4.46
C LEU A 89 9.05 7.86 -3.26
N GLU A 90 9.74 8.00 -2.14
CA GLU A 90 9.26 8.69 -0.95
C GLU A 90 9.94 10.06 -0.89
N ILE A 91 9.13 11.09 -0.69
CA ILE A 91 9.58 12.49 -0.66
C ILE A 91 9.16 13.07 0.68
N THR A 92 10.16 13.44 1.48
CA THR A 92 10.00 14.20 2.72
C THR A 92 10.53 15.63 2.51
N ASP A 93 10.44 16.46 3.56
CA ASP A 93 10.95 17.83 3.48
C ASP A 93 12.49 17.89 3.34
N ASN A 94 13.21 16.84 3.75
CA ASN A 94 14.67 16.84 3.86
C ASN A 94 15.36 15.82 2.94
N GLU A 95 14.64 14.80 2.46
CA GLU A 95 15.22 13.70 1.70
C GLU A 95 14.26 13.14 0.66
N ILE A 96 14.84 12.56 -0.39
CA ILE A 96 14.16 11.73 -1.37
C ILE A 96 14.75 10.33 -1.27
N THR A 97 13.91 9.37 -0.91
CA THR A 97 14.26 7.96 -0.83
C THR A 97 13.75 7.25 -2.07
N ILE A 98 14.64 6.51 -2.75
CA ILE A 98 14.30 5.69 -3.93
C ILE A 98 14.51 4.23 -3.56
N CYS A 99 13.42 3.45 -3.57
CA CYS A 99 13.45 2.02 -3.32
C CYS A 99 13.10 1.28 -4.61
N LYS A 100 13.87 0.24 -4.95
CA LYS A 100 13.61 -0.61 -6.11
C LYS A 100 13.02 -1.95 -5.69
N PHE A 101 11.97 -2.37 -6.37
CA PHE A 101 11.36 -3.67 -6.18
C PHE A 101 12.05 -4.73 -7.05
N PHE A 102 12.44 -5.85 -6.45
CA PHE A 102 13.09 -6.98 -7.11
C PHE A 102 12.13 -8.17 -7.16
N GLU A 103 11.73 -8.57 -8.37
CA GLU A 103 10.73 -9.64 -8.58
C GLU A 103 11.28 -11.07 -8.37
N GLU A 104 12.59 -11.27 -8.48
CA GLU A 104 13.23 -12.60 -8.54
C GLU A 104 13.07 -13.45 -7.26
N GLU A 105 12.59 -12.88 -6.16
CA GLU A 105 12.38 -13.58 -4.89
C GLU A 105 10.94 -14.06 -4.65
N TRP A 106 10.02 -13.79 -5.57
CA TRP A 106 8.59 -14.01 -5.36
C TRP A 106 7.99 -15.00 -6.37
N ASN A 107 7.66 -16.21 -5.91
CA ASN A 107 6.88 -17.17 -6.68
C ASN A 107 5.39 -16.77 -6.60
N PHE A 108 4.92 -16.00 -7.58
CA PHE A 108 3.50 -15.71 -7.75
C PHE A 108 2.81 -16.94 -8.36
N SER A 109 1.73 -17.41 -7.72
CA SER A 109 0.94 -18.58 -8.12
C SER A 109 -0.21 -18.23 -9.03
#